data_AF-A0A4Q5HD59-F1
#
_entry.id   AF-A0A4Q5HD59-F1
#
_cell.length_a   1.000
_cell.length_b   1.000
_cell.length_c   1.000
_cell.angle_alpha   90.00
_cell.angle_beta   90.00
_cell.angle_gamma   90.00
#
_symmetry.space_group_name_H-M   'P 1'
#
loop_
_entity.id
_entity.type
_entity.pdbx_description
1 polymer ?
#
loop_
_entity_poly.entity_id
_entity_poly.type
_entity_poly.pdbx_seq_one_letter_code
_entity_poly.pdbx_strand_id
1 'polypeptide(L)'
;MECFWGCGYLIRVLPDKEILDVGMWVNPVFRRQGYATLIISHLKETCLKAGYTPIAGCAADNIVSRRTLEKCGFMTKHCAIVFEF
;
A
#
# COMPACT_ATOMS: atom_id res chain seq x y z
N MET A 1 20.48 1.40 -19.33
CA MET A 1 20.04 0.22 -18.54
C MET A 1 18.95 0.73 -17.62
N GLU A 2 17.69 0.41 -17.91
CA GLU A 2 16.59 0.82 -17.02
C GLU A 2 16.67 -0.01 -15.74
N CYS A 3 16.71 0.67 -14.60
CA CYS A 3 16.78 0.01 -13.31
C CYS A 3 15.37 -0.06 -12.71
N PHE A 4 14.92 -1.26 -12.36
CA PHE A 4 13.62 -1.47 -11.75
C PHE A 4 13.62 -1.05 -10.27
N TRP A 5 13.01 0.10 -9.97
CA TRP A 5 12.99 0.68 -8.63
C TRP A 5 11.91 0.09 -7.73
N GLY A 6 10.77 -0.30 -8.30
CA GLY A 6 9.63 -0.82 -7.56
C GLY A 6 8.37 -0.84 -8.39
N CYS A 7 7.28 -1.31 -7.78
CA CYS A 7 5.96 -1.36 -8.39
C CYS A 7 4.87 -1.12 -7.35
N GLY A 8 3.69 -0.77 -7.85
CA GLY A 8 2.45 -0.72 -7.10
C GLY A 8 1.43 -1.69 -7.69
N TYR A 9 0.46 -2.08 -6.88
CA TYR A 9 -0.69 -2.86 -7.34
C TYR A 9 -1.98 -2.27 -6.78
N LEU A 10 -3.08 -2.56 -7.48
CA LEU A 10 -4.44 -2.18 -7.12
C LEU A 10 -5.32 -3.38 -7.44
N ILE A 11 -5.97 -3.93 -6.42
CA ILE A 11 -6.74 -5.17 -6.50
C ILE A 11 -8.15 -4.89 -5.98
N ARG A 12 -9.17 -5.33 -6.72
CA ARG A 12 -10.55 -5.23 -6.24
C ARG A 12 -10.79 -6.24 -5.12
N VAL A 13 -11.24 -5.74 -3.97
CA VAL A 13 -11.44 -6.58 -2.77
C VAL A 13 -12.63 -7.50 -2.94
N LEU A 14 -13.76 -6.95 -3.42
CA LEU A 14 -14.99 -7.69 -3.72
C LEU A 14 -15.58 -7.18 -5.04
N PRO A 15 -16.12 -8.06 -5.90
CA PRO A 15 -16.66 -7.67 -7.21
C PRO A 15 -17.74 -6.58 -7.16
N ASP A 16 -18.58 -6.60 -6.13
CA ASP A 16 -19.73 -5.71 -5.94
C ASP A 16 -19.42 -4.47 -5.10
N LYS A 17 -18.16 -4.29 -4.67
CA LYS A 17 -17.75 -3.14 -3.84
C LYS A 17 -16.85 -2.20 -4.60
N GLU A 18 -17.01 -0.92 -4.30
CA GLU A 18 -16.12 0.15 -4.75
C GLU A 18 -14.89 0.28 -3.84
N ILE A 19 -14.33 -0.86 -3.40
CA ILE A 19 -13.19 -0.93 -2.50
C ILE A 19 -12.03 -1.62 -3.21
N LEU A 20 -10.87 -0.97 -3.20
CA LEU A 20 -9.66 -1.46 -3.82
C LEU A 20 -8.55 -1.55 -2.77
N ASP A 21 -7.91 -2.72 -2.67
CA ASP A 21 -6.67 -2.87 -1.91
C ASP A 21 -5.50 -2.33 -2.75
N VAL A 22 -4.70 -1.46 -2.14
CA VAL A 22 -3.50 -0.91 -2.75
C VAL A 22 -2.27 -1.33 -1.97
N GLY A 23 -1.18 -1.59 -2.69
CA GLY A 23 0.09 -1.88 -2.08
C GLY A 23 1.27 -1.59 -2.99
N MET A 24 2.46 -1.72 -2.43
CA MET A 24 3.70 -1.45 -3.14
C MET A 24 4.82 -2.38 -2.73
N TRP A 25 5.77 -2.54 -3.65
CA TRP A 25 7.07 -3.12 -3.37
C TRP A 25 8.17 -2.20 -3.94
N VAL A 26 9.24 -2.03 -3.18
CA VAL A 26 10.40 -1.24 -3.58
C VAL A 26 11.65 -2.11 -3.47
N ASN A 27 12.45 -2.08 -4.52
CA ASN A 27 13.73 -2.76 -4.61
C ASN A 27 14.62 -2.32 -3.43
N PRO A 28 15.20 -3.27 -2.65
CA PRO A 28 15.99 -2.98 -1.47
C PRO A 28 17.04 -1.87 -1.64
N VAL A 29 17.72 -1.81 -2.79
CA VAL A 29 18.78 -0.83 -3.08
C VAL A 29 18.23 0.61 -3.15
N PHE A 30 16.96 0.76 -3.50
CA PHE A 30 16.29 2.05 -3.66
C PHE A 30 15.40 2.44 -2.47
N ARG A 31 15.40 1.65 -1.38
CA ARG A 31 14.58 1.96 -0.19
C ARG A 31 15.06 3.22 0.52
N ARG A 32 14.19 3.79 1.36
CA ARG A 32 14.42 5.02 2.15
C ARG A 32 14.62 6.30 1.32
N GLN A 33 14.30 6.27 0.02
CA GLN A 33 14.37 7.43 -0.88
C GLN A 33 12.98 7.99 -1.22
N GLY A 34 11.92 7.50 -0.57
CA GLY A 34 10.55 8.01 -0.76
C GLY A 34 9.72 7.33 -1.85
N TYR A 35 10.29 6.41 -2.64
CA TYR A 35 9.55 5.71 -3.71
C TYR A 35 8.28 5.00 -3.23
N ALA A 36 8.31 4.40 -2.04
CA ALA A 36 7.14 3.72 -1.50
C ALA A 36 5.98 4.70 -1.23
N THR A 37 6.29 5.87 -0.64
CA THR A 37 5.32 6.95 -0.42
C THR A 37 4.81 7.51 -1.74
N LEU A 38 5.68 7.68 -2.74
CA LEU A 38 5.28 8.12 -4.08
C LEU A 38 4.27 7.17 -4.71
N ILE A 39 4.59 5.87 -4.73
CA ILE A 39 3.73 4.83 -5.33
C ILE A 39 2.36 4.81 -4.64
N ILE A 40 2.31 4.72 -3.30
CA ILE A 40 1.03 4.64 -2.58
C ILE A 40 0.22 5.93 -2.69
N SER A 41 0.86 7.10 -2.66
CA SER A 41 0.14 8.37 -2.81
C SER A 41 -0.52 8.47 -4.18
N HIS A 42 0.20 8.06 -5.23
CA HIS A 42 -0.32 8.02 -6.59
C HIS A 42 -1.49 7.02 -6.74
N LEU A 43 -1.36 5.81 -6.20
CA LEU A 43 -2.44 4.80 -6.23
C LEU A 43 -3.67 5.27 -5.47
N LYS A 44 -3.48 5.81 -4.25
CA LYS A 44 -4.57 6.38 -3.43
C LYS A 44 -5.32 7.48 -4.21
N GLU A 45 -4.59 8.42 -4.79
CA GLU A 45 -5.19 9.51 -5.56
C GLU A 45 -5.95 8.99 -6.79
N THR A 46 -5.37 7.99 -7.48
CA THR A 46 -6.02 7.35 -8.64
C THR A 46 -7.32 6.66 -8.24
N CYS A 47 -7.35 5.91 -7.14
CA CYS A 47 -8.57 5.29 -6.60
C CYS A 47 -9.64 6.35 -6.30
N LEU A 48 -9.27 7.38 -5.53
CA LEU A 48 -10.21 8.43 -5.11
C LEU A 48 -10.79 9.20 -6.31
N LYS A 49 -9.96 9.55 -7.31
CA LYS A 49 -10.43 10.21 -8.54
C LYS A 49 -11.39 9.35 -9.35
N ALA A 50 -11.23 8.03 -9.29
CA ALA A 50 -12.10 7.07 -9.97
C ALA A 50 -13.34 6.68 -9.14
N GLY A 51 -13.58 7.31 -7.99
CA GLY A 51 -14.72 7.03 -7.12
C GLY A 51 -14.56 5.82 -6.19
N TYR A 52 -13.38 5.19 -6.16
CA TYR A 52 -13.11 4.04 -5.30
C TYR A 52 -12.57 4.46 -3.94
N THR A 53 -12.88 3.65 -2.92
CA THR A 53 -12.28 3.74 -1.59
C THR A 53 -11.01 2.88 -1.55
N PRO A 54 -9.80 3.47 -1.46
CA PRO A 54 -8.58 2.70 -1.30
C PRO A 54 -8.45 2.20 0.14
N ILE A 55 -8.11 0.93 0.30
CA ILE A 55 -7.65 0.34 1.56
C ILE A 55 -6.23 -0.20 1.38
N ALA A 56 -5.52 -0.42 2.47
CA ALA A 56 -4.20 -1.04 2.44
C ALA A 56 -3.98 -1.85 3.72
N GLY A 57 -3.24 -2.94 3.60
CA GLY A 57 -2.82 -3.77 4.72
C GLY A 57 -1.30 -4.02 4.72
N CYS A 58 -0.77 -4.36 5.88
CA CYS A 58 0.58 -4.91 6.00
C CYS A 58 0.64 -5.91 7.16
N ALA A 59 1.66 -6.76 7.16
CA ALA A 59 1.94 -7.62 8.31
C ALA A 59 2.16 -6.79 9.58
N ALA A 60 1.78 -7.35 10.74
CA ALA A 60 1.82 -6.65 12.03
C ALA A 60 3.22 -6.19 12.44
N ASP A 61 4.24 -6.95 12.07
CA ASP A 61 5.66 -6.71 12.32
C ASP A 61 6.33 -5.83 11.24
N ASN A 62 5.64 -5.56 10.13
CA ASN A 62 6.17 -4.73 9.04
C ASN A 62 5.99 -3.23 9.34
N ILE A 63 6.76 -2.75 10.33
CA ILE A 63 6.73 -1.38 10.81
C ILE A 63 7.05 -0.36 9.70
N VAL A 64 7.90 -0.73 8.74
CA VAL A 64 8.29 0.16 7.63
C VAL A 64 7.12 0.38 6.68
N SER A 65 6.41 -0.69 6.30
CA SER A 65 5.21 -0.57 5.48
C SER A 65 4.13 0.23 6.21
N ARG A 66 3.86 -0.12 7.49
CA ARG A 66 2.87 0.57 8.32
C ARG A 66 3.11 2.08 8.38
N ARG A 67 4.33 2.51 8.72
CA ARG A 67 4.69 3.94 8.76
C ARG A 67 4.56 4.62 7.40
N THR A 68 4.80 3.90 6.31
CA THR A 68 4.63 4.45 4.96
C THR A 68 3.15 4.69 4.66
N LEU A 69 2.29 3.72 4.99
CA LEU A 69 0.84 3.84 4.85
C LEU A 69 0.28 4.99 5.73
N GLU A 70 0.70 5.06 7.00
CA GLU A 70 0.35 6.15 7.92
C GLU A 70 0.75 7.53 7.35
N LYS A 71 1.97 7.65 6.81
CA LYS A 71 2.45 8.88 6.15
C LYS A 71 1.61 9.26 4.93
N CYS A 72 1.05 8.27 4.23
CA CYS A 72 0.16 8.47 3.09
C CYS A 72 -1.30 8.75 3.51
N GLY A 73 -1.60 8.78 4.80
CA GLY A 73 -2.93 9.10 5.35
C GLY A 73 -3.83 7.89 5.57
N PHE A 74 -3.32 6.66 5.44
CA PHE A 74 -4.06 5.47 5.85
C PHE A 74 -3.97 5.33 7.37
N MET A 75 -5.10 5.02 8.01
CA MET A 75 -5.15 4.78 9.45
C MET A 75 -5.92 3.49 9.72
N THR A 76 -5.47 2.72 10.71
CA THR A 76 -6.18 1.52 11.16
C THR A 76 -6.41 1.59 12.67
N LYS A 77 -7.60 1.15 13.10
CA LYS A 77 -7.92 0.90 14.52
C LYS A 77 -7.62 -0.55 14.93
N HIS A 78 -7.21 -1.39 13.97
CA HIS A 78 -7.08 -2.83 14.12
C HIS A 78 -5.71 -3.30 13.62
N CYS A 79 -5.23 -4.41 14.19
CA CYS A 79 -3.96 -5.04 13.81
C CYS A 79 -4.23 -6.41 13.20
N ALA A 80 -3.41 -6.83 12.23
CA ALA A 80 -3.42 -8.20 11.75
C ALA A 80 -3.06 -9.16 12.90
N ILE A 81 -3.74 -10.30 12.95
CA ILE A 81 -3.49 -11.37 13.92
C ILE A 81 -2.81 -12.50 13.17
N VAL A 82 -1.68 -12.98 13.71
CA VAL A 82 -0.97 -14.14 13.19
C VAL A 82 -1.48 -15.38 13.92
N PHE A 83 -1.93 -16.38 13.17
CA PHE A 83 -2.28 -17.70 13.69
C PHE A 83 -1.12 -18.64 13.40
N GLU A 84 -0.51 -19.17 14.44
CA GLU A 84 0.53 -20.21 14.36
C GLU A 84 -0.12 -21.54 14.77
N PHE A 85 0.14 -22.60 13.99
CA PHE A 85 -0.37 -23.96 14.21
C PHE A 85 0.79 -24.91 14.49
#